data_AF-A0A522BWI4-F1
#
_entry.id   AF-A0A522BWI4-F1
#
_cell.length_a   1.000
_cell.length_b   1.000
_cell.length_c   1.000
_cell.angle_alpha   90.00
_cell.angle_beta   90.00
_cell.angle_gamma   90.00
#
_symmetry.space_group_name_H-M   'P 1'
#
loop_
_entity.id
_entity.type
_entity.pdbx_description
1 polymer ?
#
loop_
_entity_poly.entity_id
_entity_poly.type
_entity_poly.pdbx_seq_one_letter_code
_entity_poly.pdbx_strand_id
1 'polypeptide(L)'
;MRRAPVLTLLALLLTGCGLPVPDGVQSAGEVQPQRAEPAPVEVLPPGPPAGASPAQIVAGFLNAQSSPDDDHAVARQFLAPDTEWDDEAGAVVYELGSLRFVQDPADPTSFAVRVQATGRIAADGAFSLIDRTETAPYSVARQPDGEFRLVEVPPGLLLTRGDRDRSFTPYEVYFLGRAADGSATARLVPDRVFLPDTAEPVQALVDSLLDGATDALLGAVQSAAPTGTTATAAVTDGIATVQLSEGVLELDTRDRQRLAAQLVWTVTQVPGVTGVRLAAAGQSLPVPGAEEVQDRRSWSEYDPVAVAGD
;
A
#
# COMPACT_ATOMS: atom_id res chain seq x y z
N MET A 1 64.42 -13.50 71.10
CA MET A 1 64.28 -14.97 71.21
C MET A 1 63.57 -15.44 69.93
N ARG A 2 64.33 -15.93 68.95
CA ARG A 2 64.43 -17.35 68.55
C ARG A 2 63.20 -17.90 67.79
N ARG A 3 63.46 -18.17 66.50
CA ARG A 3 63.02 -19.31 65.65
C ARG A 3 61.85 -19.08 64.68
N ALA A 4 62.20 -18.96 63.40
CA ALA A 4 61.51 -19.59 62.25
C ALA A 4 61.73 -21.13 62.27
N PRO A 5 61.15 -21.97 61.37
CA PRO A 5 60.09 -21.80 60.35
C PRO A 5 59.05 -22.96 60.41
N VAL A 6 58.34 -23.25 59.30
CA VAL A 6 57.58 -24.49 58.90
C VAL A 6 56.14 -24.10 58.51
N LEU A 7 55.88 -23.78 57.23
CA LEU A 7 55.47 -24.71 56.16
C LEU A 7 54.33 -25.64 56.61
N THR A 8 53.16 -25.58 55.96
CA THR A 8 52.26 -26.69 55.60
C THR A 8 50.79 -26.26 55.64
N LEU A 9 50.11 -26.46 54.50
CA LEU A 9 48.66 -26.56 54.29
C LEU A 9 47.79 -25.30 54.43
N LEU A 10 47.58 -24.61 53.30
CA LEU A 10 46.22 -24.29 52.87
C LEU A 10 46.16 -24.14 51.34
N ALA A 11 46.51 -25.23 50.65
CA ALA A 11 46.10 -25.45 49.27
C ALA A 11 44.70 -26.06 49.30
N LEU A 12 43.67 -25.26 49.05
CA LEU A 12 42.40 -25.61 48.40
C LEU A 12 41.45 -24.42 48.56
N LEU A 13 41.01 -23.85 47.42
CA LEU A 13 39.76 -23.11 47.18
C LEU A 13 40.00 -21.99 46.16
N LEU A 14 40.29 -22.39 44.92
CA LEU A 14 40.03 -21.58 43.72
C LEU A 14 39.49 -22.52 42.63
N THR A 15 38.37 -23.19 42.92
CA THR A 15 37.49 -23.72 41.88
C THR A 15 36.62 -22.55 41.41
N GLY A 16 37.13 -21.77 40.47
CA GLY A 16 36.32 -20.79 39.74
C GLY A 16 35.21 -21.54 39.00
N CYS A 17 33.96 -21.19 39.29
CA CYS A 17 32.81 -21.64 38.53
C CYS A 17 32.90 -21.09 37.10
N GLY A 18 33.41 -21.89 36.17
CA GLY A 18 33.17 -21.69 34.75
C GLY A 18 31.73 -22.08 34.46
N LEU A 19 30.87 -21.09 34.16
CA LEU A 19 29.56 -21.34 33.58
C LEU A 19 29.79 -21.89 32.15
N PRO A 20 29.33 -23.10 31.82
CA PRO A 20 29.33 -23.56 30.44
C PRO A 20 28.36 -22.68 29.66
N VAL A 21 28.90 -21.89 28.74
CA VAL A 21 28.09 -21.18 27.75
C VAL A 21 27.51 -22.25 26.82
N PRO A 22 26.18 -22.31 26.61
CA PRO A 22 25.59 -23.22 25.63
C PRO A 22 26.21 -22.96 24.25
N ASP A 23 26.51 -24.03 23.51
CA ASP A 23 26.87 -23.93 22.09
C ASP A 23 25.75 -23.16 21.37
N GLY A 24 26.08 -21.96 20.86
CA GLY A 24 25.10 -21.09 20.19
C GLY A 24 25.22 -19.60 20.51
N VAL A 25 26.06 -19.17 21.47
CA VAL A 25 26.33 -17.74 21.65
C VAL A 25 27.27 -17.26 20.56
N GLN A 26 26.70 -16.65 19.51
CA GLN A 26 27.48 -15.85 18.56
C GLN A 26 27.83 -14.54 19.24
N SER A 27 29.14 -14.23 19.33
CA SER A 27 29.56 -12.84 19.55
C SER A 27 28.85 -11.97 18.51
N ALA A 28 28.29 -10.84 18.92
CA ALA A 28 27.80 -9.84 18.01
C ALA A 28 28.99 -9.38 17.16
N GLY A 29 29.13 -10.01 15.99
CA GLY A 29 30.06 -9.61 14.96
C GLY A 29 29.75 -8.17 14.59
N GLU A 30 30.82 -7.41 14.44
CA GLU A 30 30.84 -6.07 13.85
C GLU A 30 29.77 -5.96 12.77
N VAL A 31 28.85 -5.00 12.90
CA VAL A 31 27.78 -4.77 11.94
C VAL A 31 28.45 -4.38 10.63
N GLN A 32 28.62 -5.37 9.74
CA GLN A 32 28.98 -5.14 8.36
C GLN A 32 27.94 -4.16 7.82
N PRO A 33 28.33 -3.03 7.19
CA PRO A 33 27.35 -2.13 6.59
C PRO A 33 26.43 -2.96 5.72
N GLN A 34 25.11 -2.80 5.93
CA GLN A 34 24.07 -3.43 5.11
C GLN A 34 24.52 -3.29 3.66
N ARG A 35 24.91 -4.41 3.06
CA ARG A 35 25.08 -4.48 1.62
C ARG A 35 23.73 -4.03 1.10
N ALA A 36 23.69 -2.89 0.39
CA ALA A 36 22.49 -2.45 -0.29
C ALA A 36 21.94 -3.67 -1.01
N GLU A 37 20.77 -4.14 -0.60
CA GLU A 37 20.05 -5.18 -1.32
C GLU A 37 20.05 -4.70 -2.78
N PRO A 38 20.52 -5.52 -3.74
CA PRO A 38 20.43 -5.12 -5.14
C PRO A 38 18.98 -4.72 -5.40
N ALA A 39 18.78 -3.55 -6.02
CA ALA A 39 17.45 -3.09 -6.38
C ALA A 39 16.67 -4.26 -6.99
N PRO A 40 15.41 -4.49 -6.59
CA PRO A 40 14.60 -5.56 -7.15
C PRO A 40 14.75 -5.55 -8.67
N VAL A 41 15.15 -6.68 -9.26
CA VAL A 41 15.23 -6.78 -10.72
C VAL A 41 13.80 -6.68 -11.22
N GLU A 42 13.46 -5.52 -11.74
CA GLU A 42 12.15 -5.21 -12.32
C GLU A 42 12.03 -5.96 -13.64
N VAL A 43 11.23 -7.02 -13.65
CA VAL A 43 10.96 -7.82 -14.83
C VAL A 43 9.70 -7.27 -15.48
N LEU A 44 9.88 -6.27 -16.36
CA LEU A 44 8.78 -5.75 -17.17
C LEU A 44 8.24 -6.86 -18.08
N PRO A 45 6.91 -7.03 -18.16
CA PRO A 45 6.31 -7.95 -19.12
C PRO A 45 6.63 -7.50 -20.56
N PRO A 46 6.74 -8.43 -21.52
CA PRO A 46 6.91 -8.05 -22.92
C PRO A 46 5.60 -7.45 -23.47
N GLY A 47 5.73 -6.46 -24.36
CA GLY A 47 4.61 -5.94 -25.15
C GLY A 47 4.06 -6.96 -26.17
N PRO A 48 3.06 -6.57 -26.98
CA PRO A 48 2.40 -7.48 -27.92
C PRO A 48 3.39 -8.05 -28.95
N PRO A 49 3.54 -9.38 -29.06
CA PRO A 49 4.40 -9.98 -30.06
C PRO A 49 3.90 -9.69 -31.48
N ALA A 50 4.82 -9.44 -32.41
CA ALA A 50 4.49 -9.30 -33.82
C ALA A 50 3.85 -10.58 -34.37
N GLY A 51 2.75 -10.46 -35.10
CA GLY A 51 1.99 -11.58 -35.65
C GLY A 51 1.28 -12.44 -34.59
N ALA A 52 1.09 -11.93 -33.37
CA ALA A 52 0.39 -12.66 -32.32
C ALA A 52 -1.05 -13.01 -32.73
N SER A 53 -1.47 -14.24 -32.44
CA SER A 53 -2.86 -14.66 -32.60
C SER A 53 -3.80 -13.89 -31.63
N PRO A 54 -5.10 -13.82 -31.92
CA PRO A 54 -6.10 -13.26 -31.01
C PRO A 54 -5.96 -13.72 -29.55
N ALA A 55 -5.83 -15.03 -29.32
CA ALA A 55 -5.68 -15.58 -27.98
C ALA A 55 -4.37 -15.15 -27.30
N GLN A 56 -3.27 -14.99 -28.06
CA GLN A 56 -2.00 -14.50 -27.52
C GLN A 56 -2.06 -13.02 -27.14
N ILE A 57 -2.85 -12.20 -27.83
CA ILE A 57 -3.09 -10.80 -27.46
C ILE A 57 -3.83 -10.72 -26.12
N VAL A 58 -4.92 -11.47 -25.95
CA VAL A 58 -5.65 -11.49 -24.67
C VAL A 58 -4.76 -12.02 -23.54
N ALA A 59 -4.04 -13.13 -23.76
CA ALA A 59 -3.15 -13.68 -22.74
C ALA A 59 -1.98 -12.75 -22.38
N GLY A 60 -1.42 -12.04 -23.37
CA GLY A 60 -0.36 -11.07 -23.16
C GLY A 60 -0.82 -9.87 -22.34
N PHE A 61 -2.01 -9.34 -22.64
CA PHE A 61 -2.64 -8.28 -21.84
C PHE A 61 -2.85 -8.71 -20.38
N LEU A 62 -3.46 -9.88 -20.15
CA LEU A 62 -3.72 -10.39 -18.79
C LEU A 62 -2.43 -10.64 -17.98
N ASN A 63 -1.33 -10.93 -18.66
CA ASN A 63 -0.01 -11.01 -18.02
C ASN A 63 0.58 -9.61 -17.76
N ALA A 64 0.46 -8.70 -18.73
CA ALA A 64 1.03 -7.36 -18.67
C ALA A 64 0.34 -6.44 -17.65
N GLN A 65 -0.97 -6.63 -17.40
CA GLN A 65 -1.73 -5.82 -16.43
C GLN A 65 -1.27 -5.99 -14.98
N SER A 66 -0.36 -6.93 -14.69
CA SER A 66 0.21 -7.07 -13.34
C SER A 66 1.34 -6.07 -13.04
N SER A 67 1.84 -5.33 -14.03
CA SER A 67 2.84 -4.26 -13.83
C SER A 67 2.10 -2.93 -13.66
N PRO A 68 2.13 -2.29 -12.47
CA PRO A 68 1.47 -1.00 -12.26
C PRO A 68 2.21 0.18 -12.92
N ASP A 69 3.44 -0.03 -13.40
CA ASP A 69 4.34 1.02 -13.87
C ASP A 69 3.76 1.86 -15.02
N ASP A 70 3.98 3.17 -14.94
CA ASP A 70 3.52 4.17 -15.92
C ASP A 70 2.05 3.95 -16.32
N ASP A 71 1.16 3.79 -15.34
CA ASP A 71 -0.28 3.52 -15.52
C ASP A 71 -0.53 2.28 -16.41
N HIS A 72 0.15 1.18 -16.07
CA HIS A 72 0.11 -0.08 -16.81
C HIS A 72 0.51 0.08 -18.29
N ALA A 73 1.51 0.90 -18.59
CA ALA A 73 1.90 1.28 -19.95
C ALA A 73 2.10 0.07 -20.89
N VAL A 74 2.66 -1.04 -20.39
CA VAL A 74 2.86 -2.25 -21.20
C VAL A 74 1.53 -2.93 -21.55
N ALA A 75 0.60 -3.04 -20.61
CA ALA A 75 -0.73 -3.60 -20.88
C ALA A 75 -1.49 -2.74 -21.90
N ARG A 76 -1.36 -1.41 -21.81
CA ARG A 76 -1.98 -0.48 -22.77
C ARG A 76 -1.48 -0.66 -24.20
N GLN A 77 -0.27 -1.19 -24.42
CA GLN A 77 0.23 -1.51 -25.78
C GLN A 77 -0.60 -2.60 -26.48
N PHE A 78 -1.34 -3.44 -25.75
CA PHE A 78 -2.22 -4.46 -26.32
C PHE A 78 -3.57 -3.90 -26.79
N LEU A 79 -3.94 -2.68 -26.39
CA LEU A 79 -5.19 -2.03 -26.75
C LEU A 79 -5.13 -1.44 -28.16
N ALA A 80 -6.29 -1.37 -28.83
CA ALA A 80 -6.41 -0.60 -30.06
C ALA A 80 -6.37 0.91 -29.72
N PRO A 81 -5.97 1.78 -30.66
CA PRO A 81 -5.82 3.22 -30.37
C PRO A 81 -7.07 3.90 -29.80
N ASP A 82 -8.26 3.46 -30.21
CA ASP A 82 -9.55 4.03 -29.77
C ASP A 82 -10.20 3.22 -28.63
N THR A 83 -9.45 2.33 -27.96
CA THR A 83 -9.94 1.49 -26.87
C THR A 83 -9.40 1.96 -25.54
N GLU A 84 -10.31 2.40 -24.68
CA GLU A 84 -10.02 2.78 -23.31
C GLU A 84 -10.15 1.57 -22.38
N TRP A 85 -9.31 1.53 -21.35
CA TRP A 85 -9.38 0.57 -20.27
C TRP A 85 -9.19 1.32 -18.96
N ASP A 86 -10.20 1.20 -18.10
CA ASP A 86 -10.22 1.74 -16.74
C ASP A 86 -9.56 0.71 -15.82
N ASP A 87 -8.30 0.97 -15.47
CA ASP A 87 -7.50 0.19 -14.52
C ASP A 87 -7.72 0.60 -13.06
N GLU A 88 -8.47 1.67 -12.80
CA GLU A 88 -8.82 2.18 -11.48
C GLU A 88 -10.11 1.57 -10.92
N ALA A 89 -10.90 0.88 -11.75
CA ALA A 89 -12.13 0.19 -11.34
C ALA A 89 -11.96 -0.97 -10.32
N GLY A 90 -10.72 -1.20 -9.84
CA GLY A 90 -10.38 -2.21 -8.86
C GLY A 90 -9.80 -3.50 -9.47
N ALA A 91 -9.75 -4.57 -8.68
CA ALA A 91 -9.14 -5.83 -9.09
C ALA A 91 -9.94 -7.06 -8.64
N VAL A 92 -10.00 -8.07 -9.49
CA VAL A 92 -10.44 -9.42 -9.14
C VAL A 92 -9.21 -10.28 -8.89
N VAL A 93 -9.13 -10.87 -7.71
CA VAL A 93 -8.06 -11.78 -7.31
C VAL A 93 -8.52 -13.21 -7.52
N TYR A 94 -7.84 -13.98 -8.37
CA TYR A 94 -8.25 -15.33 -8.75
C TYR A 94 -7.25 -16.42 -8.36
N GLU A 95 -7.74 -17.65 -8.25
CA GLU A 95 -6.95 -18.84 -7.93
C GLU A 95 -6.00 -19.18 -9.08
N LEU A 96 -4.71 -19.33 -8.80
CA LEU A 96 -3.70 -19.66 -9.82
C LEU A 96 -4.08 -20.96 -10.54
N GLY A 97 -4.02 -20.95 -11.87
CA GLY A 97 -4.39 -22.11 -12.69
C GLY A 97 -5.90 -22.32 -12.88
N SER A 98 -6.77 -21.45 -12.35
CA SER A 98 -8.22 -21.47 -12.64
C SER A 98 -8.60 -20.77 -13.95
N LEU A 99 -7.71 -19.95 -14.52
CA LEU A 99 -7.94 -19.17 -15.73
C LEU A 99 -8.22 -20.08 -16.95
N ARG A 100 -9.34 -19.85 -17.63
CA ARG A 100 -9.74 -20.56 -18.85
C ARG A 100 -10.17 -19.55 -19.93
N PHE A 101 -9.66 -19.74 -21.14
CA PHE A 101 -10.12 -19.03 -22.33
C PHE A 101 -11.20 -19.86 -23.03
N VAL A 102 -12.38 -19.27 -23.24
CA VAL A 102 -13.45 -19.88 -24.03
C VAL A 102 -13.65 -19.00 -25.27
N GLN A 103 -13.13 -19.44 -26.41
CA GLN A 103 -13.33 -18.75 -27.68
C GLN A 103 -14.79 -18.88 -28.13
N ASP A 104 -15.36 -17.82 -28.68
CA ASP A 104 -16.68 -17.87 -29.29
C ASP A 104 -16.65 -18.75 -30.56
N PRO A 105 -17.48 -19.81 -30.66
CA PRO A 105 -17.55 -20.64 -31.86
C PRO A 105 -17.99 -19.89 -33.13
N ALA A 106 -18.74 -18.79 -32.99
CA ALA A 106 -19.21 -17.96 -34.09
C ALA A 106 -18.22 -16.84 -34.46
N ASP A 107 -17.33 -16.46 -33.53
CA ASP A 107 -16.33 -15.41 -33.74
C ASP A 107 -14.97 -15.77 -33.12
N PRO A 108 -13.97 -16.14 -33.94
CA PRO A 108 -12.65 -16.50 -33.45
C PRO A 108 -11.85 -15.33 -32.84
N THR A 109 -12.38 -14.09 -32.90
CA THR A 109 -11.78 -12.90 -32.30
C THR A 109 -12.37 -12.50 -30.95
N SER A 110 -13.38 -13.23 -30.48
CA SER A 110 -14.08 -13.00 -29.22
C SER A 110 -13.84 -14.14 -28.22
N PHE A 111 -13.64 -13.79 -26.96
CA PHE A 111 -13.28 -14.71 -25.88
C PHE A 111 -14.06 -14.39 -24.61
N ALA A 112 -14.54 -15.44 -23.92
CA ALA A 112 -14.94 -15.36 -22.53
C ALA A 112 -13.80 -15.89 -21.64
N VAL A 113 -13.22 -15.03 -20.83
CA VAL A 113 -12.20 -15.39 -19.84
C VAL A 113 -12.89 -15.74 -18.53
N ARG A 114 -12.70 -16.97 -18.06
CA ARG A 114 -13.30 -17.49 -16.82
C ARG A 114 -12.24 -17.76 -15.77
N VAL A 115 -12.52 -17.38 -14.53
CA VAL A 115 -11.66 -17.60 -13.37
C VAL A 115 -12.45 -18.06 -12.15
N GLN A 116 -11.78 -18.70 -11.18
CA GLN A 116 -12.29 -18.84 -9.82
C GLN A 116 -11.81 -17.65 -9.00
N ALA A 117 -12.69 -16.69 -8.73
CA ALA A 117 -12.38 -15.50 -7.95
C ALA A 117 -12.37 -15.83 -6.46
N THR A 118 -11.31 -15.39 -5.77
CA THR A 118 -11.02 -15.62 -4.34
C THR A 118 -11.00 -14.33 -3.53
N GLY A 119 -10.91 -13.19 -4.20
CA GLY A 119 -10.97 -11.88 -3.57
C GLY A 119 -11.32 -10.77 -4.57
N ARG A 120 -11.69 -9.61 -4.05
CA ARG A 120 -11.92 -8.40 -4.84
C ARG A 120 -11.34 -7.21 -4.08
N ILE A 121 -10.58 -6.38 -4.79
CA ILE A 121 -10.21 -5.03 -4.40
C ILE A 121 -11.21 -4.11 -5.12
N ALA A 122 -12.00 -3.36 -4.37
CA ALA A 122 -12.89 -2.34 -4.93
C ALA A 122 -12.09 -1.08 -5.32
N ALA A 123 -12.72 -0.15 -6.05
CA ALA A 123 -12.07 1.09 -6.50
C ALA A 123 -11.57 1.97 -5.34
N ASP A 124 -12.23 1.89 -4.18
CA ASP A 124 -11.82 2.56 -2.93
C ASP A 124 -10.66 1.82 -2.20
N GLY A 125 -10.12 0.76 -2.79
CA GLY A 125 -9.07 -0.07 -2.21
C GLY A 125 -9.57 -1.13 -1.20
N ALA A 126 -10.88 -1.21 -0.93
CA ALA A 126 -11.41 -2.17 0.02
C ALA A 126 -11.22 -3.61 -0.47
N PHE A 127 -10.61 -4.46 0.36
CA PHE A 127 -10.44 -5.88 0.04
C PHE A 127 -11.50 -6.76 0.70
N SER A 128 -12.19 -7.55 -0.12
CA SER A 128 -13.16 -8.55 0.34
C SER A 128 -12.81 -9.94 -0.18
N LEU A 129 -13.05 -10.96 0.66
CA LEU A 129 -12.97 -12.35 0.24
C LEU A 129 -14.27 -12.74 -0.46
N ILE A 130 -14.14 -13.41 -1.60
CA ILE A 130 -15.25 -13.96 -2.37
C ILE A 130 -14.89 -15.40 -2.79
N ASP A 131 -15.89 -16.20 -3.14
CA ASP A 131 -15.66 -17.55 -3.67
C ASP A 131 -16.71 -17.85 -4.73
N ARG A 132 -16.40 -17.50 -5.98
CA ARG A 132 -17.31 -17.69 -7.11
C ARG A 132 -16.56 -17.72 -8.44
N THR A 133 -17.17 -18.36 -9.42
CA THR A 133 -16.72 -18.26 -10.81
C THR A 133 -17.12 -16.90 -11.38
N GLU A 134 -16.15 -16.17 -11.93
CA GLU A 134 -16.41 -14.95 -12.71
C GLU A 134 -16.04 -15.19 -14.18
N THR A 135 -16.74 -14.50 -15.08
CA THR A 135 -16.51 -14.60 -16.52
C THR A 135 -16.61 -13.20 -17.11
N ALA A 136 -15.64 -12.82 -17.93
CA ALA A 136 -15.59 -11.49 -18.53
C ALA A 136 -15.25 -11.59 -20.03
N PRO A 137 -15.89 -10.77 -20.89
CA PRO A 137 -15.68 -10.79 -22.33
C PRO A 137 -14.41 -10.03 -22.72
N TYR A 138 -13.71 -10.52 -23.73
CA TYR A 138 -12.58 -9.86 -24.37
C TYR A 138 -12.68 -10.06 -25.87
N SER A 139 -12.47 -9.00 -26.63
CA SER A 139 -12.54 -9.06 -28.10
C SER A 139 -11.35 -8.34 -28.70
N VAL A 140 -10.82 -8.86 -29.82
CA VAL A 140 -9.71 -8.26 -30.56
C VAL A 140 -10.11 -7.90 -31.97
N ALA A 141 -9.49 -6.88 -32.54
CA ALA A 141 -9.62 -6.56 -33.95
C ALA A 141 -8.25 -6.37 -34.60
N ARG A 142 -8.16 -6.72 -35.88
CA ARG A 142 -6.98 -6.45 -36.68
C ARG A 142 -6.92 -4.96 -37.03
N GLN A 143 -5.80 -4.33 -36.69
CA GLN A 143 -5.52 -2.92 -36.93
C GLN A 143 -4.98 -2.70 -38.36
N PRO A 144 -4.88 -1.44 -38.86
CA PRO A 144 -4.35 -1.14 -40.20
C PRO A 144 -2.92 -1.61 -40.44
N ASP A 145 -2.11 -1.73 -39.39
CA ASP A 145 -0.75 -2.29 -39.45
C ASP A 145 -0.73 -3.82 -39.61
N GLY A 146 -1.90 -4.47 -39.53
CA GLY A 146 -2.06 -5.91 -39.63
C GLY A 146 -1.90 -6.67 -38.32
N GLU A 147 -1.69 -6.00 -37.19
CA GLU A 147 -1.60 -6.63 -35.88
C GLU A 147 -2.96 -6.71 -35.19
N PHE A 148 -3.16 -7.71 -34.33
CA PHE A 148 -4.35 -7.77 -33.48
C PHE A 148 -4.14 -6.88 -32.25
N ARG A 149 -5.21 -6.19 -31.85
CA ARG A 149 -5.30 -5.40 -30.60
C ARG A 149 -6.66 -5.59 -29.96
N LEU A 150 -6.74 -5.46 -28.64
CA LEU A 150 -7.99 -5.52 -27.89
C LEU A 150 -8.87 -4.32 -28.25
N VAL A 151 -10.16 -4.61 -28.49
CA VAL A 151 -11.21 -3.63 -28.74
C VAL A 151 -12.35 -3.69 -27.73
N GLU A 152 -12.39 -4.74 -26.92
CA GLU A 152 -13.29 -4.91 -25.78
C GLU A 152 -12.47 -5.47 -24.62
N VAL A 153 -12.42 -4.73 -23.52
CA VAL A 153 -11.72 -5.09 -22.30
C VAL A 153 -12.62 -4.73 -21.11
N PRO A 154 -12.85 -5.65 -20.16
CA PRO A 154 -13.58 -5.35 -18.94
C PRO A 154 -12.81 -4.33 -18.09
N PRO A 155 -13.50 -3.46 -17.34
CA PRO A 155 -12.83 -2.56 -16.41
C PRO A 155 -12.16 -3.34 -15.27
N GLY A 156 -11.09 -2.78 -14.74
CA GLY A 156 -10.30 -3.28 -13.63
C GLY A 156 -9.28 -4.34 -14.03
N LEU A 157 -8.61 -4.86 -13.02
CA LEU A 157 -7.50 -5.81 -13.12
C LEU A 157 -7.97 -7.23 -12.82
N LEU A 158 -7.33 -8.23 -13.45
CA LEU A 158 -7.54 -9.63 -13.13
C LEU A 158 -6.21 -10.27 -12.70
N LEU A 159 -6.02 -10.38 -11.39
CA LEU A 159 -4.72 -10.69 -10.79
C LEU A 159 -4.73 -12.06 -10.09
N THR A 160 -3.64 -12.80 -10.17
CA THR A 160 -3.43 -13.88 -9.19
C THR A 160 -3.14 -13.27 -7.82
N ARG A 161 -3.21 -14.07 -6.74
CA ARG A 161 -2.76 -13.61 -5.42
C ARG A 161 -1.31 -13.09 -5.45
N GLY A 162 -0.42 -13.78 -6.17
CA GLY A 162 0.99 -13.39 -6.26
C GLY A 162 1.21 -12.13 -7.08
N ASP A 163 0.32 -11.81 -8.03
CA ASP A 163 0.37 -10.54 -8.76
C ASP A 163 -0.13 -9.41 -7.86
N ARG A 164 -1.26 -9.59 -7.17
CA ARG A 164 -1.75 -8.64 -6.17
C ARG A 164 -0.67 -8.26 -5.15
N ASP A 165 0.02 -9.25 -4.59
CA ASP A 165 1.05 -9.01 -3.56
C ASP A 165 2.29 -8.26 -4.10
N ARG A 166 2.43 -8.18 -5.44
CA ARG A 166 3.49 -7.42 -6.11
C ARG A 166 3.01 -6.06 -6.62
N SER A 167 1.76 -5.95 -7.05
CA SER A 167 1.20 -4.73 -7.64
C SER A 167 0.47 -3.84 -6.64
N PHE A 168 0.15 -4.34 -5.44
CA PHE A 168 -0.59 -3.61 -4.41
C PHE A 168 0.09 -3.74 -3.04
N THR A 169 0.15 -2.62 -2.33
CA THR A 169 0.60 -2.56 -0.95
C THR A 169 -0.60 -2.27 -0.02
N PRO A 170 -0.80 -3.08 1.04
CA PRO A 170 -1.83 -2.78 2.04
C PRO A 170 -1.37 -1.65 2.96
N TYR A 171 -2.22 -0.65 3.15
CA TYR A 171 -2.02 0.47 4.07
C TYR A 171 -3.23 0.66 4.98
N GLU A 172 -3.03 1.41 6.07
CA GLU A 172 -4.10 1.81 6.99
C GLU A 172 -4.39 3.31 6.83
N VAL A 173 -5.58 3.68 6.37
CA VAL A 173 -6.03 5.07 6.29
C VAL A 173 -6.79 5.41 7.56
N TYR A 174 -6.36 6.45 8.27
CA TYR A 174 -6.86 6.71 9.61
C TYR A 174 -7.98 7.75 9.62
N PHE A 175 -9.13 7.35 10.16
CA PHE A 175 -10.31 8.20 10.32
C PHE A 175 -10.66 8.43 11.79
N LEU A 176 -11.46 9.45 12.08
CA LEU A 176 -12.02 9.63 13.42
C LEU A 176 -13.16 8.64 13.61
N GLY A 177 -13.17 7.90 14.72
CA GLY A 177 -14.34 7.09 15.07
C GLY A 177 -15.57 7.96 15.33
N ARG A 178 -16.77 7.44 15.07
CA ARG A 178 -18.04 8.11 15.38
C ARG A 178 -18.69 7.48 16.61
N ALA A 179 -19.00 8.29 17.61
CA ALA A 179 -19.75 7.90 18.80
C ALA A 179 -21.26 7.81 18.50
N ALA A 180 -22.02 7.18 19.41
CA ALA A 180 -23.46 6.96 19.25
C ALA A 180 -24.28 8.26 19.16
N ASP A 181 -23.77 9.37 19.70
CA ASP A 181 -24.38 10.69 19.62
C ASP A 181 -23.98 11.46 18.34
N GLY A 182 -23.22 10.83 17.44
CA GLY A 182 -22.74 11.42 16.19
C GLY A 182 -21.45 12.24 16.33
N SER A 183 -20.89 12.37 17.54
CA SER A 183 -19.64 13.09 17.75
C SER A 183 -18.41 12.26 17.36
N ALA A 184 -17.34 12.93 16.93
CA ALA A 184 -16.06 12.26 16.71
C ALA A 184 -15.39 11.87 18.04
N THR A 185 -14.90 10.64 18.10
CA THR A 185 -14.08 10.13 19.19
C THR A 185 -12.67 10.73 19.13
N ALA A 186 -11.93 10.59 20.23
CA ALA A 186 -10.53 11.00 20.28
C ALA A 186 -9.57 9.95 19.69
N ARG A 187 -10.04 8.75 19.33
CA ARG A 187 -9.19 7.66 18.84
C ARG A 187 -9.36 7.49 17.33
N LEU A 188 -8.24 7.39 16.61
CA LEU A 188 -8.28 7.06 15.19
C LEU A 188 -8.64 5.60 14.97
N VAL A 189 -9.38 5.34 13.91
CA VAL A 189 -9.79 4.02 13.45
C VAL A 189 -9.07 3.76 12.12
N PRO A 190 -8.26 2.69 12.02
CA PRO A 190 -7.64 2.31 10.77
C PRO A 190 -8.68 1.70 9.82
N ASP A 191 -8.66 2.16 8.58
CA ASP A 191 -9.35 1.58 7.45
C ASP A 191 -8.34 0.96 6.50
N ARG A 192 -8.42 -0.34 6.28
CA ARG A 192 -7.39 -1.06 5.53
C ARG A 192 -7.70 -1.04 4.04
N VAL A 193 -6.82 -0.40 3.28
CA VAL A 193 -6.91 -0.26 1.82
C VAL A 193 -5.74 -0.97 1.14
N PHE A 194 -5.98 -1.53 -0.05
CA PHE A 194 -4.94 -1.99 -0.96
C PHE A 194 -4.75 -0.93 -2.02
N LEU A 195 -3.61 -0.23 -1.99
CA LEU A 195 -3.26 0.79 -2.98
C LEU A 195 -2.27 0.22 -3.99
N PRO A 196 -2.34 0.61 -5.28
CA PRO A 196 -1.34 0.22 -6.26
C PRO A 196 0.07 0.62 -5.80
N ASP A 197 1.06 -0.22 -6.07
CA ASP A 197 2.45 0.05 -5.76
C ASP A 197 3.02 1.02 -6.81
N THR A 198 2.76 2.32 -6.61
CA THR A 198 3.20 3.39 -7.50
C THR A 198 4.46 4.10 -7.00
N ALA A 199 5.05 4.96 -7.83
CA ALA A 199 6.18 5.80 -7.45
C ALA A 199 5.82 6.86 -6.37
N GLU A 200 4.54 7.15 -6.14
CA GLU A 200 4.06 8.24 -5.27
C GLU A 200 3.09 7.74 -4.17
N PRO A 201 3.49 6.80 -3.29
CA PRO A 201 2.59 6.20 -2.30
C PRO A 201 2.03 7.20 -1.28
N VAL A 202 2.75 8.29 -1.02
CA VAL A 202 2.27 9.37 -0.12
C VAL A 202 1.09 10.12 -0.74
N GLN A 203 1.13 10.42 -2.03
CA GLN A 203 0.03 11.08 -2.73
C GLN A 203 -1.21 10.19 -2.71
N ALA A 204 -1.05 8.91 -3.09
CA ALA A 204 -2.15 7.94 -3.08
C ALA A 204 -2.83 7.78 -1.70
N LEU A 205 -2.05 7.83 -0.62
CA LEU A 205 -2.58 7.77 0.75
C LEU A 205 -3.33 9.04 1.16
N VAL A 206 -2.86 10.21 0.73
CA VAL A 206 -3.56 11.47 0.96
C VAL A 206 -4.88 11.48 0.20
N ASP A 207 -4.87 11.07 -1.08
CA ASP A 207 -6.08 10.99 -1.90
C ASP A 207 -7.09 10.02 -1.29
N SER A 208 -6.65 8.82 -0.90
CA SER A 208 -7.50 7.83 -0.23
C SER A 208 -8.13 8.36 1.07
N LEU A 209 -7.41 9.17 1.87
CA LEU A 209 -7.97 9.82 3.06
C LEU A 209 -9.04 10.88 2.72
N LEU A 210 -8.82 11.64 1.64
CA LEU A 210 -9.71 12.72 1.21
C LEU A 210 -10.97 12.20 0.51
N ASP A 211 -10.88 11.08 -0.21
CA ASP A 211 -12.00 10.37 -0.82
C ASP A 211 -12.93 9.76 0.24
N GLY A 212 -12.36 9.41 1.40
CA GLY A 212 -13.11 8.96 2.56
C GLY A 212 -12.92 7.48 2.87
N ALA A 213 -13.64 7.01 3.88
CA ALA A 213 -13.54 5.63 4.32
C ALA A 213 -14.22 4.68 3.33
N THR A 214 -13.70 3.46 3.27
CA THR A 214 -14.24 2.37 2.48
C THR A 214 -15.66 2.00 2.92
N ASP A 215 -16.36 1.28 2.04
CA ASP A 215 -17.68 0.72 2.33
C ASP A 215 -17.74 -0.09 3.64
N ALA A 216 -16.62 -0.68 4.07
CA ALA A 216 -16.54 -1.47 5.29
C ALA A 216 -16.72 -0.63 6.58
N LEU A 217 -16.35 0.65 6.54
CA LEU A 217 -16.41 1.57 7.69
C LEU A 217 -17.40 2.72 7.51
N LEU A 218 -18.21 2.70 6.45
CA LEU A 218 -19.23 3.71 6.20
C LEU A 218 -20.14 3.91 7.42
N GLY A 219 -20.23 5.15 7.87
CA GLY A 219 -21.04 5.56 9.02
C GLY A 219 -20.44 5.24 10.40
N ALA A 220 -19.39 4.42 10.47
CA ALA A 220 -18.66 4.15 11.71
C ALA A 220 -17.54 5.16 11.98
N VAL A 221 -17.05 5.83 10.93
CA VAL A 221 -15.97 6.80 10.98
C VAL A 221 -16.33 8.09 10.24
N GLN A 222 -15.51 9.12 10.40
CA GLN A 222 -15.61 10.37 9.67
C GLN A 222 -14.24 11.02 9.44
N SER A 223 -14.15 11.82 8.38
CA SER A 223 -12.99 12.67 8.10
C SER A 223 -13.16 14.07 8.72
N ALA A 224 -12.07 14.67 9.19
CA ALA A 224 -12.00 16.07 9.54
C ALA A 224 -11.70 16.98 8.34
N ALA A 225 -11.34 16.41 7.19
CA ALA A 225 -11.20 17.18 5.96
C ALA A 225 -12.58 17.70 5.52
N PRO A 226 -12.73 19.00 5.23
CA PRO A 226 -13.94 19.51 4.58
C PRO A 226 -14.23 18.75 3.28
N THR A 227 -15.51 18.52 2.98
CA THR A 227 -15.91 17.87 1.72
C THR A 227 -15.39 18.65 0.51
N GLY A 228 -14.77 17.95 -0.45
CA GLY A 228 -14.16 18.57 -1.62
C GLY A 228 -12.78 19.19 -1.37
N THR A 229 -12.16 18.92 -0.22
CA THR A 229 -10.73 19.19 -0.01
C THR A 229 -9.93 18.43 -1.05
N THR A 230 -8.98 19.11 -1.69
CA THR A 230 -8.00 18.49 -2.58
C THR A 230 -6.61 18.74 -2.01
N ALA A 231 -5.64 17.91 -2.38
CA ALA A 231 -4.26 18.09 -1.94
C ALA A 231 -3.25 17.59 -2.95
N THR A 232 -2.05 18.15 -2.89
CA THR A 232 -0.84 17.55 -3.47
C THR A 232 0.16 17.27 -2.37
N ALA A 233 0.94 16.20 -2.51
CA ALA A 233 1.90 15.77 -1.53
C ALA A 233 3.25 15.46 -2.18
N ALA A 234 4.33 15.94 -1.57
CA ALA A 234 5.69 15.67 -2.01
C ALA A 234 6.58 15.35 -0.82
N VAL A 235 7.53 14.42 -1.00
CA VAL A 235 8.48 14.04 0.04
C VAL A 235 9.84 14.65 -0.27
N THR A 236 10.43 15.36 0.70
CA THR A 236 11.80 15.89 0.60
C THR A 236 12.51 15.66 1.93
N ASP A 237 13.69 15.03 1.88
CA ASP A 237 14.50 14.70 3.08
C ASP A 237 13.70 13.97 4.17
N GLY A 238 12.81 13.05 3.77
CA GLY A 238 11.96 12.29 4.67
C GLY A 238 10.78 13.07 5.28
N ILE A 239 10.53 14.30 4.84
CA ILE A 239 9.37 15.10 5.26
C ILE A 239 8.34 15.16 4.12
N ALA A 240 7.14 14.63 4.38
CA ALA A 240 6.01 14.75 3.47
C ALA A 240 5.36 16.14 3.65
N THR A 241 5.40 16.97 2.62
CA THR A 241 4.69 18.26 2.60
C THR A 241 3.36 18.07 1.89
N VAL A 242 2.25 18.25 2.60
CA VAL A 242 0.88 18.12 2.08
C VAL A 242 0.28 19.51 1.90
N GLN A 243 0.12 19.90 0.64
CA GLN A 243 -0.47 21.17 0.22
C GLN A 243 -1.97 20.99 -0.01
N LEU A 244 -2.77 21.40 0.98
CA LEU A 244 -4.23 21.33 1.00
C LEU A 244 -4.85 22.54 0.30
N SER A 245 -6.07 22.38 -0.21
CA SER A 245 -6.91 23.47 -0.73
C SER A 245 -7.36 24.45 0.37
N GLU A 246 -7.71 25.68 -0.01
CA GLU A 246 -7.92 26.79 0.94
C GLU A 246 -9.05 26.58 1.95
N GLY A 247 -10.01 25.69 1.67
CA GLY A 247 -11.13 25.41 2.57
C GLY A 247 -10.70 24.95 3.97
N VAL A 248 -9.50 24.36 4.10
CA VAL A 248 -8.97 23.95 5.42
C VAL A 248 -8.60 25.12 6.32
N LEU A 249 -8.48 26.33 5.78
CA LEU A 249 -8.19 27.54 6.57
C LEU A 249 -9.34 27.94 7.48
N GLU A 250 -10.57 27.55 7.14
CA GLU A 250 -11.79 27.83 7.91
C GLU A 250 -11.99 26.86 9.08
N LEU A 251 -11.21 25.77 9.14
CA LEU A 251 -11.28 24.81 10.23
C LEU A 251 -10.95 25.47 11.57
N ASP A 252 -11.74 25.13 12.58
CA ASP A 252 -11.44 25.51 13.95
C ASP A 252 -10.18 24.81 14.47
N THR A 253 -9.75 25.18 15.67
CA THR A 253 -8.52 24.62 16.27
C THR A 253 -8.58 23.09 16.37
N ARG A 254 -9.73 22.54 16.75
CA ARG A 254 -9.88 21.11 17.03
C ARG A 254 -9.94 20.31 15.75
N ASP A 255 -10.69 20.77 14.75
CA ASP A 255 -10.79 20.07 13.48
C ASP A 255 -9.49 20.16 12.66
N ARG A 256 -8.72 21.24 12.83
CA ARG A 256 -7.35 21.32 12.27
C ARG A 256 -6.41 20.31 12.91
N GLN A 257 -6.45 20.14 14.23
CA GLN A 257 -5.67 19.11 14.94
C GLN A 257 -6.06 17.70 14.49
N ARG A 258 -7.36 17.44 14.34
CA ARG A 258 -7.88 16.15 13.88
C ARG A 258 -7.45 15.83 12.45
N LEU A 259 -7.58 16.78 11.53
CA LEU A 259 -7.11 16.61 10.15
C LEU A 259 -5.61 16.30 10.11
N ALA A 260 -4.83 17.04 10.91
CA ALA A 260 -3.40 16.80 11.03
C ALA A 260 -3.09 15.39 11.57
N ALA A 261 -3.77 14.95 12.63
CA ALA A 261 -3.62 13.62 13.18
C ALA A 261 -3.92 12.53 12.14
N GLN A 262 -5.04 12.64 11.41
CA GLN A 262 -5.41 11.68 10.36
C GLN A 262 -4.32 11.59 9.28
N LEU A 263 -3.86 12.74 8.75
CA LEU A 263 -2.82 12.79 7.72
C LEU A 263 -1.48 12.22 8.23
N VAL A 264 -1.05 12.61 9.43
CA VAL A 264 0.24 12.17 9.98
C VAL A 264 0.23 10.67 10.21
N TRP A 265 -0.80 10.11 10.84
CA TRP A 265 -0.89 8.67 11.07
C TRP A 265 -0.93 7.87 9.75
N THR A 266 -1.67 8.38 8.76
CA THR A 266 -1.83 7.76 7.43
C THR A 266 -0.58 7.84 6.57
N VAL A 267 0.19 8.92 6.60
CA VAL A 267 1.32 9.09 5.66
C VAL A 267 2.64 8.56 6.23
N THR A 268 2.86 8.63 7.55
CA THR A 268 4.13 8.22 8.19
C THR A 268 4.37 6.70 8.24
N GLN A 269 3.44 5.90 7.72
CA GLN A 269 3.63 4.46 7.50
C GLN A 269 4.45 4.16 6.24
N VAL A 270 4.56 5.12 5.31
CA VAL A 270 5.38 4.98 4.11
C VAL A 270 6.87 4.93 4.50
N PRO A 271 7.63 3.91 4.09
CA PRO A 271 9.06 3.83 4.38
C PRO A 271 9.83 5.09 3.95
N GLY A 272 10.67 5.61 4.84
CA GLY A 272 11.45 6.82 4.59
C GLY A 272 10.74 8.13 4.95
N VAL A 273 9.43 8.12 5.20
CA VAL A 273 8.70 9.28 5.74
C VAL A 273 8.85 9.32 7.26
N THR A 274 9.43 10.41 7.75
CA THR A 274 9.73 10.63 9.18
C THR A 274 8.87 11.71 9.82
N GLY A 275 8.26 12.57 9.00
CA GLY A 275 7.36 13.62 9.47
C GLY A 275 6.53 14.22 8.35
N VAL A 276 5.55 15.02 8.74
CA VAL A 276 4.59 15.67 7.84
C VAL A 276 4.56 17.17 8.12
N ARG A 277 4.59 17.98 7.06
CA ARG A 277 4.33 19.42 7.10
C ARG A 277 3.03 19.70 6.35
N LEU A 278 2.11 20.44 6.97
CA LEU A 278 0.88 20.85 6.30
C LEU A 278 1.04 22.26 5.72
N ALA A 279 0.46 22.48 4.55
CA ALA A 279 0.43 23.77 3.88
C ALA A 279 -0.94 24.03 3.25
N ALA A 280 -1.31 25.31 3.12
CA ALA A 280 -2.53 25.78 2.47
C ALA A 280 -2.24 27.13 1.80
N ALA A 281 -2.83 27.41 0.63
CA ALA A 281 -2.55 28.63 -0.15
C ALA A 281 -1.04 28.89 -0.41
N GLY A 282 -0.24 27.83 -0.56
CA GLY A 282 1.22 27.92 -0.75
C GLY A 282 2.01 28.35 0.49
N GLN A 283 1.39 28.38 1.67
CA GLN A 283 2.01 28.76 2.94
C GLN A 283 1.90 27.63 3.96
N SER A 284 2.84 27.60 4.91
CA SER A 284 2.77 26.68 6.06
C SER A 284 1.45 26.85 6.80
N LEU A 285 0.76 25.75 7.10
CA LEU A 285 -0.51 25.71 7.82
C LEU A 285 -0.22 25.39 9.29
N PRO A 286 -0.22 26.38 10.21
CA PRO A 286 0.07 26.12 11.61
C PRO A 286 -1.06 25.30 12.22
N VAL A 287 -0.69 24.22 12.92
CA VAL A 287 -1.61 23.40 13.70
C VAL A 287 -1.38 23.68 15.19
N PRO A 288 -2.39 24.20 15.91
CA PRO A 288 -2.22 24.51 17.33
C PRO A 288 -1.78 23.29 18.15
N GLY A 289 -0.79 23.47 19.02
CA GLY A 289 -0.26 22.39 19.86
C GLY A 289 0.76 21.46 19.18
N ALA A 290 1.08 21.69 17.90
CA ALA A 290 2.06 20.93 17.15
C ALA A 290 3.21 21.84 16.64
N GLU A 291 4.38 21.23 16.40
CA GLU A 291 5.46 21.87 15.66
C GLU A 291 5.13 21.93 14.16
N GLU A 292 5.92 22.66 13.38
CA GLU A 292 5.70 22.77 11.93
C GLU A 292 5.82 21.43 11.22
N VAL A 293 6.81 20.62 11.62
CA VAL A 293 6.97 19.24 11.17
C VAL A 293 6.45 18.33 12.26
N GLN A 294 5.53 17.45 11.91
CA GLN A 294 4.74 16.65 12.83
C GLN A 294 5.02 15.16 12.61
N ASP A 295 5.11 14.40 13.69
CA ASP A 295 5.21 12.94 13.65
C ASP A 295 4.07 12.30 14.47
N ARG A 296 4.02 10.97 14.54
CA ARG A 296 2.98 10.27 15.31
C ARG A 296 2.97 10.65 16.80
N ARG A 297 4.10 11.09 17.36
CA ARG A 297 4.19 11.52 18.77
C ARG A 297 3.55 12.88 18.98
N SER A 298 3.53 13.75 17.96
CA SER A 298 2.74 14.99 17.97
C SER A 298 1.24 14.72 18.19
N TRP A 299 0.76 13.52 17.83
CA TRP A 299 -0.65 13.13 17.84
C TRP A 299 -0.91 11.86 18.64
N SER A 300 -0.20 11.65 19.75
CA SER A 300 -0.36 10.45 20.58
C SER A 300 -1.72 10.36 21.28
N GLU A 301 -2.42 11.49 21.46
CA GLU A 301 -3.79 11.49 21.99
C GLU A 301 -4.78 10.80 21.03
N TYR A 302 -4.43 10.73 19.75
CA TYR A 302 -5.22 10.12 18.67
C TYR A 302 -4.82 8.66 18.37
N ASP A 303 -3.91 8.08 19.15
CA ASP A 303 -3.32 6.76 18.92
C ASP A 303 -4.41 5.66 18.76
N PRO A 304 -4.42 4.94 17.62
CA PRO A 304 -5.40 3.89 17.32
C PRO A 304 -5.32 2.67 18.26
N VAL A 305 -4.18 2.44 18.91
CA VAL A 305 -3.89 1.24 19.73
C VAL A 305 -3.85 1.57 21.23
N ALA A 306 -3.68 2.83 21.62
CA ALA A 306 -3.60 3.21 23.03
C ALA A 306 -4.82 2.68 23.81
N VAL A 307 -4.59 1.89 24.87
CA VAL A 307 -5.65 1.47 25.79
C VAL A 307 -6.16 2.73 26.49
N ALA A 308 -7.48 2.94 26.56
CA ALA A 308 -8.02 4.02 27.36
C ALA A 308 -7.50 3.82 28.79
N GLY A 309 -6.66 4.74 29.27
CA GLY A 309 -6.17 4.69 30.64
C GLY A 309 -7.36 4.82 31.59
N ASP A 310 -7.45 3.86 32.52
CA ASP A 310 -8.40 3.85 33.64
C ASP A 310 -8.30 5.12 34.52
#